data_AF-A0AAQ4CVQ2-F1
#
_entry.id   AF-A0AAQ4CVQ2-F1
#
_cell.length_a   1.000
_cell.length_b   1.000
_cell.length_c   1.000
_cell.angle_alpha   90.00
_cell.angle_beta   90.00
_cell.angle_gamma   90.00
#
_symmetry.space_group_name_H-M   'P 1'
#
loop_
_entity.id
_entity.type
_entity.pdbx_description
1 polymer ?
#
loop_
_entity_poly.entity_id
_entity_poly.type
_entity_poly.pdbx_seq_one_letter_code
_entity_poly.pdbx_strand_id
1 'polypeptide(L)'
;MEELLMSFKLKALYPLTGGYNRHSINQFYEESVRPTEIKGLWRWWNRVLFNTVSHANGGKLYTYDSIDRLFEDVFGSENKKSAVRLEVITDEGSDNRFELFDVELDKAIDCLKNYKGKVTVDLKDNEIVVKTENSSIPIVFKSNLDVSKIKDLVYENKLLNFDLLGFKSIDIDTTKISNENELKKILHVLAINYLEYFNINPEVEFTLNIYLDKNRENENNQSFENKLRFALYSLLVFILLGGIGRKTSRGFGSLSMIDVNCYDELCTDLESYINEILKVNDRKELKDKLIQLIHDIEYNVPFPSEEYRLEKVIFNNNNMVYYYLAPREFLENTLFIDEINPDKVEYTLNTIPEVVMKGGKCSQLIQNYLGFLVLFCGNRANEISIINNTQAIDNYLKSLGYSNCNFNLWITKYYKIFSYQSRRPSTLRFKILTINQEKTFLLTYLLIPSYIEYITDSPVNVDYKVLCKDLRTLAECVGKK
;
A
#
# COMPACT_ATOMS: atom_id res chain seq x y z
N MET A 1 22.97 24.33 5.87
CA MET A 1 23.22 23.54 7.09
C MET A 1 22.02 22.63 7.24
N GLU A 2 22.19 21.33 7.51
CA GLU A 2 21.04 20.45 7.73
C GLU A 2 20.57 20.60 9.17
N GLU A 3 19.30 20.92 9.36
CA GLU A 3 18.66 21.11 10.67
C GLU A 3 17.44 20.20 10.80
N LEU A 4 17.14 19.73 12.00
CA LEU A 4 15.95 18.91 12.25
C LEU A 4 14.71 19.80 12.09
N LEU A 5 13.81 19.43 11.19
CA LEU A 5 12.57 20.15 10.88
C LEU A 5 11.40 19.60 11.70
N MET A 6 11.20 18.28 11.63
CA MET A 6 10.13 17.58 12.34
C MET A 6 10.57 16.19 12.76
N SER A 7 10.00 15.70 13.86
CA SER A 7 10.13 14.33 14.32
C SER A 7 8.74 13.73 14.55
N PHE A 8 8.48 12.58 13.95
CA PHE A 8 7.24 11.84 14.12
C PHE A 8 7.54 10.52 14.82
N LYS A 9 6.94 10.28 15.99
CA LYS A 9 6.87 8.91 16.53
C LYS A 9 5.68 8.20 15.89
N LEU A 10 5.97 7.17 15.13
CA LEU A 10 5.01 6.43 14.31
C LEU A 10 4.96 4.96 14.70
N LYS A 11 3.84 4.34 14.37
CA LYS A 11 3.58 2.91 14.52
C LYS A 11 3.08 2.33 13.22
N ALA A 12 3.63 1.21 12.77
CA ALA A 12 3.12 0.44 11.64
C ALA A 12 2.54 -0.90 12.12
N LEU A 13 1.32 -1.22 11.69
CA LEU A 13 0.64 -2.48 12.00
C LEU A 13 0.89 -3.53 10.91
N TYR A 14 1.45 -4.68 11.27
CA TYR A 14 1.79 -5.78 10.35
C TYR A 14 2.52 -5.31 9.07
N PRO A 15 3.62 -4.54 9.14
CA PRO A 15 4.33 -4.10 7.95
C PRO A 15 4.91 -5.29 7.19
N LEU A 16 4.62 -5.35 5.89
CA LEU A 16 5.18 -6.35 4.97
C LEU A 16 6.35 -5.77 4.19
N THR A 17 7.32 -5.21 4.91
CA THR A 17 8.50 -4.58 4.32
C THR A 17 9.35 -5.61 3.59
N GLY A 18 9.92 -5.23 2.44
CA GLY A 18 10.74 -6.13 1.63
C GLY A 18 12.12 -5.56 1.36
N GLY A 19 13.16 -6.31 1.71
CA GLY A 19 14.54 -6.11 1.32
C GLY A 19 14.89 -6.75 -0.02
N TYR A 20 16.16 -7.08 -0.23
CA TYR A 20 16.64 -7.69 -1.48
C TYR A 20 16.05 -9.10 -1.73
N ASN A 21 15.79 -9.86 -0.66
CA ASN A 21 15.11 -11.16 -0.68
C ASN A 21 13.58 -11.04 -0.67
N ARG A 22 13.03 -9.81 -0.66
CA ARG A 22 11.59 -9.49 -0.57
C ARG A 22 10.96 -9.76 0.82
N HIS A 23 11.77 -9.90 1.87
CA HIS A 23 11.36 -10.07 3.28
C HIS A 23 11.90 -8.93 4.15
N SER A 24 11.37 -8.76 5.35
CA SER A 24 11.80 -7.75 6.34
C SER A 24 13.12 -8.14 7.02
N ILE A 25 13.41 -9.44 7.09
CA ILE A 25 14.65 -9.99 7.64
C ILE A 25 15.38 -10.82 6.59
N ASN A 26 16.69 -10.87 6.71
CA ASN A 26 17.55 -11.74 5.94
C ASN A 26 18.73 -12.20 6.80
N GLN A 27 19.59 -13.05 6.25
CA GLN A 27 20.77 -13.60 6.94
C GLN A 27 21.81 -12.57 7.40
N PHE A 28 21.68 -11.30 7.03
CA PHE A 28 22.64 -10.23 7.36
C PHE A 28 22.03 -9.18 8.28
N TYR A 29 20.75 -8.82 8.10
CA TYR A 29 20.09 -7.78 8.87
C TYR A 29 18.56 -7.90 8.83
N GLU A 30 17.91 -7.22 9.76
CA GLU A 30 16.49 -6.92 9.79
C GLU A 30 16.25 -5.44 9.48
N GLU A 31 15.32 -5.16 8.58
CA GLU A 31 14.92 -3.80 8.19
C GLU A 31 13.38 -3.75 8.07
N SER A 32 12.71 -3.59 9.20
CA SER A 32 11.24 -3.53 9.28
C SER A 32 10.65 -2.25 8.68
N VAL A 33 11.45 -1.17 8.56
CA VAL A 33 11.03 0.11 7.98
C VAL A 33 12.15 0.66 7.10
N ARG A 34 11.84 0.96 5.83
CA ARG A 34 12.84 1.45 4.87
C ARG A 34 12.68 2.95 4.62
N PRO A 35 13.67 3.81 4.95
CA PRO A 35 13.60 5.24 4.66
C PRO A 35 13.34 5.55 3.18
N THR A 36 13.92 4.74 2.28
CA THR A 36 13.74 4.88 0.82
C THR A 36 12.29 4.63 0.39
N GLU A 37 11.61 3.68 1.05
CA GLU A 37 10.21 3.38 0.78
C GLU A 37 9.30 4.50 1.28
N ILE A 38 9.53 5.01 2.50
CA ILE A 38 8.83 6.18 3.03
C ILE A 38 8.98 7.37 2.07
N LYS A 39 10.19 7.65 1.60
CA LYS A 39 10.43 8.74 0.64
C LYS A 39 9.67 8.54 -0.68
N GLY A 40 9.68 7.32 -1.22
CA GLY A 40 8.96 6.98 -2.45
C GLY A 40 7.44 7.11 -2.30
N LEU A 41 6.89 6.62 -1.19
CA LEU A 41 5.46 6.71 -0.87
C LEU A 41 5.03 8.14 -0.59
N TRP A 42 5.84 8.92 0.13
CA TRP A 42 5.60 10.35 0.37
C TRP A 42 5.51 11.12 -0.96
N ARG A 43 6.46 10.92 -1.88
CA ARG A 43 6.39 11.51 -3.23
C ARG A 43 5.14 11.07 -3.99
N TRP A 44 4.76 9.79 -3.89
CA TRP A 44 3.54 9.31 -4.55
C TRP A 44 2.28 9.99 -3.99
N TRP A 45 2.15 10.08 -2.67
CA TRP A 45 1.05 10.78 -2.01
C TRP A 45 1.05 12.28 -2.30
N ASN A 46 2.23 12.91 -2.40
CA ASN A 46 2.36 14.29 -2.83
C ASN A 46 1.77 14.52 -4.24
N ARG A 47 2.07 13.64 -5.20
CA ARG A 47 1.50 13.72 -6.54
C ARG A 47 -0.02 13.50 -6.57
N VAL A 48 -0.52 12.56 -5.77
CA VAL A 48 -1.98 12.30 -5.63
C VAL A 48 -2.68 13.54 -5.07
N LEU A 49 -2.13 14.12 -4.01
CA LEU A 49 -2.69 15.31 -3.36
C LEU A 49 -2.57 16.54 -4.26
N PHE A 50 -1.46 16.70 -4.99
CA PHE A 50 -1.31 17.81 -5.95
C PHE A 50 -2.37 17.75 -7.05
N ASN A 51 -2.58 16.57 -7.64
CA ASN A 51 -3.64 16.40 -8.63
C ASN A 51 -5.04 16.58 -8.04
N THR A 52 -5.25 16.27 -6.76
CA THR A 52 -6.51 16.55 -6.04
C THR A 52 -6.78 18.05 -6.02
N VAL A 53 -5.84 18.85 -5.51
CA VAL A 53 -6.00 20.31 -5.40
C VAL A 53 -6.08 20.97 -6.78
N SER A 54 -5.26 20.55 -7.74
CA SER A 54 -5.32 21.03 -9.11
C SER A 54 -6.67 20.74 -9.78
N HIS A 55 -7.24 19.56 -9.53
CA HIS A 55 -8.54 19.20 -10.07
C HIS A 55 -9.65 20.01 -9.40
N ALA A 56 -9.59 20.21 -8.08
CA ALA A 56 -10.53 21.05 -7.33
C ALA A 56 -10.56 22.50 -7.85
N ASN A 57 -9.39 23.07 -8.11
CA ASN A 57 -9.24 24.49 -8.43
C ASN A 57 -9.39 24.83 -9.92
N GLY A 58 -9.41 23.84 -10.82
CA GLY A 58 -9.53 24.12 -12.25
C GLY A 58 -9.83 22.93 -13.16
N GLY A 59 -10.19 21.77 -12.61
CA GLY A 59 -10.47 20.55 -13.38
C GLY A 59 -9.26 20.05 -14.17
N LYS A 60 -8.04 20.41 -13.76
CA LYS A 60 -6.80 20.04 -14.44
C LYS A 60 -6.12 18.88 -13.72
N LEU A 61 -5.59 17.95 -14.50
CA LEU A 61 -4.72 16.88 -14.03
C LEU A 61 -3.37 16.96 -14.75
N TYR A 62 -2.29 16.72 -14.01
CA TYR A 62 -0.92 16.84 -14.48
C TYR A 62 -0.17 15.51 -14.37
N THR A 63 0.79 15.30 -15.28
CA THR A 63 1.62 14.10 -15.30
C THR A 63 2.50 14.03 -14.05
N TYR A 64 2.74 12.81 -13.56
CA TYR A 64 3.61 12.60 -12.40
C TYR A 64 5.03 13.15 -12.59
N ASP A 65 5.59 13.03 -13.80
CA ASP A 65 6.91 13.56 -14.10
C ASP A 65 6.96 15.09 -13.99
N SER A 66 5.92 15.79 -14.45
CA SER A 66 5.89 17.25 -14.36
C SER A 66 5.69 17.75 -12.93
N ILE A 67 4.91 17.02 -12.11
CA ILE A 67 4.78 17.31 -10.67
C ILE A 67 6.10 17.04 -9.95
N ASP A 68 6.79 15.94 -10.24
CA ASP A 68 8.09 15.61 -9.65
C ASP A 68 9.15 16.66 -10.01
N ARG A 69 9.13 17.19 -11.24
CA ARG A 69 9.97 18.34 -11.65
C ARG A 69 9.60 19.61 -10.88
N LEU A 70 8.32 19.89 -10.68
CA LEU A 70 7.87 21.04 -9.90
C LEU A 70 8.38 20.99 -8.45
N PHE A 71 8.34 19.81 -7.81
CA PHE A 71 8.77 19.60 -6.42
C PHE A 71 10.23 19.15 -6.26
N GLU A 72 11.05 19.20 -7.31
CA GLU A 72 12.46 18.75 -7.24
C GLU A 72 13.30 19.58 -6.26
N ASP A 73 12.89 20.82 -5.97
CA ASP A 73 13.53 21.67 -4.97
C ASP A 73 13.45 21.06 -3.56
N VAL A 74 12.35 20.36 -3.25
CA VAL A 74 12.14 19.69 -1.97
C VAL A 74 12.63 18.24 -2.05
N PHE A 75 12.10 17.46 -2.98
CA PHE A 75 12.32 16.02 -3.04
C PHE A 75 13.58 15.59 -3.79
N GLY A 76 14.24 16.51 -4.48
CA GLY A 76 15.36 16.22 -5.37
C GLY A 76 14.94 15.56 -6.68
N SER A 77 15.87 15.56 -7.62
CA SER A 77 15.80 14.88 -8.92
C SER A 77 17.21 14.45 -9.32
N GLU A 78 17.36 13.91 -10.53
CA GLU A 78 18.69 13.67 -11.12
C GLU A 78 19.51 14.96 -11.24
N ASN A 79 18.84 16.12 -11.27
CA ASN A 79 19.48 17.44 -11.42
C ASN A 79 19.71 18.16 -10.08
N LYS A 80 19.08 17.71 -8.98
CA LYS A 80 19.12 18.42 -7.69
C LYS A 80 19.10 17.46 -6.51
N LYS A 81 20.05 17.57 -5.58
CA LYS A 81 19.97 16.88 -4.28
C LYS A 81 18.72 17.37 -3.54
N SER A 82 17.98 16.43 -2.95
CA SER A 82 16.81 16.73 -2.12
C SER A 82 17.16 17.64 -0.95
N ALA A 83 16.31 18.65 -0.69
CA ALA A 83 16.42 19.51 0.48
C ALA A 83 16.03 18.77 1.77
N VAL A 84 15.23 17.70 1.67
CA VAL A 84 14.80 16.89 2.82
C VAL A 84 15.57 15.57 2.91
N ARG A 85 16.14 15.30 4.09
CA ARG A 85 16.73 14.01 4.46
C ARG A 85 15.81 13.33 5.47
N LEU A 86 15.47 12.07 5.20
CA LEU A 86 14.71 11.24 6.12
C LEU A 86 15.68 10.36 6.91
N GLU A 87 15.43 10.24 8.20
CA GLU A 87 16.14 9.32 9.09
C GLU A 87 15.09 8.55 9.88
N VAL A 88 15.20 7.22 9.83
CA VAL A 88 14.29 6.31 10.53
C VAL A 88 15.07 5.65 11.64
N ILE A 89 14.53 5.70 12.85
CA ILE A 89 15.10 5.07 14.04
C ILE A 89 14.02 4.14 14.59
N THR A 90 14.22 2.84 14.47
CA THR A 90 13.31 1.83 15.05
C THR A 90 13.67 1.59 16.51
N ASP A 91 12.68 1.53 17.41
CA ASP A 91 12.91 1.45 18.85
C ASP A 91 13.66 0.16 19.26
N GLU A 92 13.51 -0.92 18.49
CA GLU A 92 14.18 -2.22 18.73
C GLU A 92 15.60 -2.34 18.14
N GLY A 93 16.25 -1.20 17.82
CA GLY A 93 17.68 -1.03 17.47
C GLY A 93 18.54 -2.26 17.11
N SER A 94 18.82 -2.39 15.81
CA SER A 94 20.04 -2.86 15.13
C SER A 94 20.81 -4.11 15.66
N ASP A 95 20.79 -5.16 14.82
CA ASP A 95 21.70 -6.31 14.65
C ASP A 95 21.00 -7.68 14.62
N ASN A 96 19.66 -7.69 14.63
CA ASN A 96 18.90 -8.89 14.31
C ASN A 96 19.14 -9.30 12.85
N ARG A 97 19.25 -10.61 12.63
CA ARG A 97 19.35 -11.25 11.32
C ARG A 97 18.76 -12.64 11.39
N PHE A 98 18.39 -13.21 10.26
CA PHE A 98 17.85 -14.57 10.23
C PHE A 98 18.96 -15.60 10.41
N GLU A 99 18.81 -16.47 11.41
CA GLU A 99 19.70 -17.59 11.66
C GLU A 99 18.91 -18.90 11.70
N LEU A 100 19.32 -19.82 10.84
CA LEU A 100 18.81 -21.19 10.78
C LEU A 100 19.92 -22.11 11.30
N PHE A 101 19.81 -22.51 12.58
CA PHE A 101 20.87 -23.20 13.31
C PHE A 101 20.99 -24.66 12.94
N ASP A 102 19.84 -25.33 12.76
CA ASP A 102 19.79 -26.75 12.47
C ASP A 102 18.56 -27.07 11.60
N VAL A 103 18.75 -27.95 10.62
CA VAL A 103 17.70 -28.45 9.72
C VAL A 103 18.06 -29.88 9.31
N GLU A 104 17.25 -30.84 9.76
CA GLU A 104 17.47 -32.27 9.47
C GLU A 104 17.00 -32.66 8.06
N LEU A 105 17.78 -32.31 7.03
CA LEU A 105 17.40 -32.49 5.63
C LEU A 105 17.64 -33.91 5.08
N ASP A 106 18.38 -34.77 5.77
CA ASP A 106 18.90 -36.01 5.18
C ASP A 106 17.77 -36.98 4.75
N LYS A 107 16.69 -37.09 5.54
CA LYS A 107 15.51 -37.88 5.17
C LYS A 107 14.81 -37.36 3.91
N ALA A 108 14.75 -36.03 3.76
CA ALA A 108 14.14 -35.42 2.58
C ALA A 108 15.02 -35.62 1.34
N ILE A 109 16.34 -35.52 1.49
CA ILE A 109 17.32 -35.79 0.43
C ILE A 109 17.18 -37.23 -0.07
N ASP A 110 17.11 -38.21 0.84
CA ASP A 110 16.96 -39.62 0.48
C ASP A 110 15.69 -39.88 -0.33
N CYS A 111 14.57 -39.25 0.05
CA CYS A 111 13.33 -39.39 -0.70
C CYS A 111 13.34 -38.69 -2.07
N LEU A 112 14.19 -37.67 -2.23
CA LEU A 112 14.32 -36.92 -3.48
C LEU A 112 15.31 -37.57 -4.45
N LYS A 113 15.96 -38.68 -4.11
CA LYS A 113 16.88 -39.38 -5.02
C LYS A 113 16.14 -39.83 -6.29
N ASN A 114 16.68 -39.45 -7.46
CA ASN A 114 16.08 -39.69 -8.78
C ASN A 114 14.67 -39.07 -8.97
N TYR A 115 14.30 -38.11 -8.14
CA TYR A 115 13.08 -37.33 -8.27
C TYR A 115 13.22 -36.22 -9.32
N LYS A 116 12.16 -36.03 -10.10
CA LYS A 116 11.97 -34.88 -10.98
C LYS A 116 10.56 -34.34 -10.81
N GLY A 117 10.44 -33.11 -10.34
CA GLY A 117 9.15 -32.47 -10.14
C GLY A 117 9.20 -31.35 -9.12
N LYS A 118 8.01 -30.94 -8.69
CA LYS A 118 7.84 -29.82 -7.78
C LYS A 118 7.99 -30.25 -6.33
N VAL A 119 8.92 -29.62 -5.62
CA VAL A 119 9.08 -29.73 -4.17
C VAL A 119 8.42 -28.52 -3.53
N THR A 120 7.61 -28.76 -2.49
CA THR A 120 6.95 -27.70 -1.73
C THR A 120 7.28 -27.83 -0.24
N VAL A 121 7.38 -26.70 0.45
CA VAL A 121 7.52 -26.62 1.90
C VAL A 121 6.24 -26.05 2.51
N ASP A 122 5.92 -26.50 3.71
CA ASP A 122 4.77 -26.07 4.48
C ASP A 122 5.11 -26.12 5.97
N LEU A 123 4.41 -25.37 6.82
CA LEU A 123 4.61 -25.35 8.26
C LEU A 123 3.46 -26.08 8.97
N LYS A 124 3.73 -27.24 9.57
CA LYS A 124 2.74 -28.01 10.33
C LYS A 124 3.28 -28.30 11.72
N ASP A 125 2.51 -27.96 12.76
CA ASP A 125 2.86 -28.25 14.16
C ASP A 125 4.30 -27.83 14.57
N ASN A 126 4.76 -26.67 14.08
CA ASN A 126 6.14 -26.14 14.23
C ASN A 126 7.25 -26.97 13.56
N GLU A 127 6.91 -27.87 12.65
CA GLU A 127 7.83 -28.57 11.76
C GLU A 127 7.69 -28.06 10.32
N ILE A 128 8.80 -28.03 9.59
CA ILE A 128 8.75 -27.84 8.14
C ILE A 128 8.41 -29.18 7.52
N VAL A 129 7.38 -29.24 6.70
CA VAL A 129 7.02 -30.43 5.93
C VAL A 129 7.43 -30.24 4.48
N VAL A 130 8.40 -31.03 4.02
CA VAL A 130 8.75 -31.11 2.60
C VAL A 130 7.80 -32.08 1.91
N LYS A 131 7.03 -31.58 0.96
CA LYS A 131 6.04 -32.34 0.19
C LYS A 131 6.45 -32.45 -1.26
N THR A 132 6.33 -33.65 -1.80
CA THR A 132 6.36 -33.95 -3.23
C THR A 132 4.98 -34.44 -3.66
N GLU A 133 4.82 -34.83 -4.93
CA GLU A 133 3.60 -35.47 -5.41
C GLU A 133 3.30 -36.80 -4.69
N ASN A 134 4.32 -37.51 -4.20
CA ASN A 134 4.21 -38.87 -3.68
C ASN A 134 4.56 -39.01 -2.19
N SER A 135 5.13 -37.97 -1.56
CA SER A 135 5.64 -38.05 -0.20
C SER A 135 5.46 -36.74 0.58
N SER A 136 5.41 -36.86 1.90
CA SER A 136 5.33 -35.74 2.84
C SER A 136 6.25 -36.06 4.01
N ILE A 137 7.31 -35.28 4.17
CA ILE A 137 8.42 -35.59 5.08
C ILE A 137 8.53 -34.44 6.08
N PRO A 138 8.23 -34.66 7.36
CA PRO A 138 8.48 -33.66 8.40
C PRO A 138 9.99 -33.50 8.62
N ILE A 139 10.39 -32.27 8.84
CA ILE A 139 11.76 -31.82 9.07
C ILE A 139 11.74 -30.94 10.32
N VAL A 140 12.49 -31.38 11.31
CA VAL A 140 12.77 -30.60 12.50
C VAL A 140 13.77 -29.50 12.12
N PHE A 141 13.47 -28.27 12.55
CA PHE A 141 14.36 -27.13 12.36
C PHE A 141 14.48 -26.33 13.64
N LYS A 142 15.56 -25.57 13.74
CA LYS A 142 15.76 -24.57 14.79
C LYS A 142 16.18 -23.25 14.16
N SER A 143 15.38 -22.21 14.33
CA SER A 143 15.71 -20.84 13.93
C SER A 143 15.59 -19.87 15.10
N ASN A 144 16.06 -18.64 14.90
CA ASN A 144 15.85 -17.56 15.86
C ASN A 144 14.51 -16.81 15.67
N LEU A 145 13.69 -17.18 14.68
CA LEU A 145 12.36 -16.62 14.47
C LEU A 145 11.28 -17.46 15.15
N ASP A 146 10.41 -16.79 15.91
CA ASP A 146 9.20 -17.40 16.45
C ASP A 146 8.04 -17.29 15.46
N VAL A 147 7.98 -18.26 14.54
CA VAL A 147 6.94 -18.32 13.51
C VAL A 147 5.55 -18.62 14.06
N SER A 148 5.44 -19.12 15.29
CA SER A 148 4.16 -19.58 15.87
C SER A 148 3.18 -18.43 16.06
N LYS A 149 3.68 -17.23 16.35
CA LYS A 149 2.87 -16.02 16.58
C LYS A 149 2.13 -15.51 15.34
N ILE A 150 2.64 -15.81 14.15
CA ILE A 150 2.17 -15.22 12.88
C ILE A 150 1.59 -16.27 11.92
N LYS A 151 1.83 -17.54 12.22
CA LYS A 151 1.40 -18.67 11.41
C LYS A 151 -0.08 -18.58 11.04
N ASP A 152 -0.96 -18.41 12.03
CA ASP A 152 -2.41 -18.46 11.82
C ASP A 152 -2.87 -17.30 10.94
N LEU A 153 -2.37 -16.08 11.19
CA LEU A 153 -2.60 -14.92 10.31
C LEU A 153 -2.20 -15.22 8.85
N VAL A 154 -1.02 -15.79 8.61
CA VAL A 154 -0.55 -16.09 7.24
C VAL A 154 -1.43 -17.11 6.53
N TYR A 155 -1.88 -18.16 7.23
CA TYR A 155 -2.68 -19.22 6.62
C TYR A 155 -4.15 -18.85 6.44
N GLU A 156 -4.73 -18.15 7.41
CA GLU A 156 -6.12 -17.68 7.35
C GLU A 156 -6.28 -16.52 6.35
N ASN A 157 -5.28 -15.64 6.26
CA ASN A 157 -5.31 -14.54 5.30
C ASN A 157 -5.05 -15.03 3.88
N LYS A 158 -6.12 -15.14 3.07
CA LYS A 158 -6.04 -15.60 1.67
C LYS A 158 -5.05 -14.81 0.81
N LEU A 159 -4.80 -13.52 1.11
CA LEU A 159 -3.84 -12.71 0.36
C LEU A 159 -2.39 -13.00 0.76
N LEU A 160 -2.12 -13.28 2.04
CA LEU A 160 -0.78 -13.68 2.50
C LEU A 160 -0.46 -15.09 2.04
N ASN A 161 -1.40 -16.03 2.18
CA ASN A 161 -1.24 -17.41 1.71
C ASN A 161 -0.99 -17.47 0.19
N PHE A 162 -1.66 -16.60 -0.59
CA PHE A 162 -1.39 -16.48 -2.01
C PHE A 162 0.02 -15.95 -2.32
N ASP A 163 0.50 -14.93 -1.60
CA ASP A 163 1.86 -14.41 -1.79
C ASP A 163 2.93 -15.45 -1.36
N LEU A 164 2.64 -16.26 -0.34
CA LEU A 164 3.51 -17.34 0.14
C LEU A 164 3.81 -18.39 -0.94
N LEU A 165 2.95 -18.54 -1.95
CA LEU A 165 3.19 -19.43 -3.10
C LEU A 165 4.53 -19.18 -3.78
N GLY A 166 4.98 -17.92 -3.80
CA GLY A 166 6.25 -17.52 -4.41
C GLY A 166 7.50 -17.91 -3.61
N PHE A 167 7.34 -18.35 -2.37
CA PHE A 167 8.44 -18.66 -1.44
C PHE A 167 8.41 -20.11 -0.97
N LYS A 168 7.36 -20.87 -1.31
CA LYS A 168 7.14 -22.23 -0.76
C LYS A 168 7.52 -23.37 -1.68
N SER A 169 7.97 -23.13 -2.92
CA SER A 169 8.19 -24.23 -3.86
C SER A 169 9.27 -23.99 -4.90
N ILE A 170 9.88 -25.08 -5.36
CA ILE A 170 10.88 -25.11 -6.42
C ILE A 170 10.72 -26.38 -7.24
N ASP A 171 11.00 -26.31 -8.55
CA ASP A 171 11.11 -27.48 -9.40
C ASP A 171 12.54 -28.03 -9.35
N ILE A 172 12.69 -29.30 -8.98
CA ILE A 172 13.99 -29.98 -8.85
C ILE A 172 14.06 -31.14 -9.84
N ASP A 173 15.22 -31.31 -10.47
CA ASP A 173 15.56 -32.46 -11.32
C ASP A 173 16.82 -33.13 -10.77
N THR A 174 16.66 -33.99 -9.77
CA THR A 174 17.80 -34.66 -9.11
C THR A 174 18.49 -35.68 -10.00
N THR A 175 17.87 -36.09 -11.11
CA THR A 175 18.53 -36.94 -12.12
C THR A 175 19.74 -36.26 -12.76
N LYS A 176 19.83 -34.92 -12.64
CA LYS A 176 20.94 -34.10 -13.13
C LYS A 176 21.83 -33.57 -12.00
N ILE A 177 21.39 -33.68 -10.74
CA ILE A 177 22.14 -33.21 -9.57
C ILE A 177 22.92 -34.41 -9.04
N SER A 178 24.22 -34.45 -9.32
CA SER A 178 25.09 -35.57 -8.94
C SER A 178 25.56 -35.51 -7.48
N ASN A 179 25.37 -34.38 -6.79
CA ASN A 179 25.93 -34.11 -5.48
C ASN A 179 24.84 -33.87 -4.42
N GLU A 180 24.75 -34.75 -3.41
CA GLU A 180 23.81 -34.62 -2.30
C GLU A 180 23.98 -33.27 -1.55
N ASN A 181 25.21 -32.74 -1.47
CA ASN A 181 25.46 -31.44 -0.83
C ASN A 181 24.83 -30.27 -1.60
N GLU A 182 24.70 -30.37 -2.92
CA GLU A 182 24.01 -29.34 -3.70
C GLU A 182 22.51 -29.36 -3.43
N LEU A 183 21.90 -30.55 -3.40
CA LEU A 183 20.49 -30.71 -3.04
C LEU A 183 20.21 -30.20 -1.61
N LYS A 184 21.10 -30.51 -0.66
CA LYS A 184 21.04 -29.99 0.71
C LYS A 184 21.03 -28.46 0.74
N LYS A 185 21.91 -27.81 -0.01
CA LYS A 185 21.95 -26.33 -0.13
C LYS A 185 20.66 -25.76 -0.74
N ILE A 186 20.13 -26.40 -1.79
CA ILE A 186 18.88 -25.96 -2.44
C ILE A 186 17.72 -25.99 -1.44
N LEU A 187 17.54 -27.11 -0.73
CA LEU A 187 16.47 -27.26 0.26
C LEU A 187 16.67 -26.31 1.45
N HIS A 188 17.91 -26.10 1.88
CA HIS A 188 18.24 -25.16 2.94
C HIS A 188 17.86 -23.72 2.56
N VAL A 189 18.18 -23.27 1.34
CA VAL A 189 17.78 -21.94 0.83
C VAL A 189 16.26 -21.83 0.69
N LEU A 190 15.58 -22.89 0.24
CA LEU A 190 14.12 -22.92 0.19
C LEU A 190 13.50 -22.76 1.59
N ALA A 191 14.04 -23.45 2.60
CA ALA A 191 13.59 -23.34 3.98
C ALA A 191 13.84 -21.93 4.55
N ILE A 192 15.01 -21.34 4.28
CA ILE A 192 15.31 -19.94 4.66
C ILE A 192 14.26 -18.99 4.07
N ASN A 193 14.09 -18.98 2.74
CA ASN A 193 13.16 -18.07 2.06
C ASN A 193 11.72 -18.25 2.56
N TYR A 194 11.33 -19.48 2.87
CA TYR A 194 10.01 -19.78 3.40
C TYR A 194 9.82 -19.26 4.84
N LEU A 195 10.79 -19.48 5.73
CA LEU A 195 10.74 -19.03 7.13
C LEU A 195 10.85 -17.51 7.26
N GLU A 196 11.70 -16.85 6.46
CA GLU A 196 11.85 -15.39 6.44
C GLU A 196 10.54 -14.67 6.08
N TYR A 197 9.60 -15.33 5.38
CA TYR A 197 8.26 -14.79 5.11
C TYR A 197 7.44 -14.55 6.38
N PHE A 198 7.67 -15.33 7.44
CA PHE A 198 6.91 -15.25 8.69
C PHE A 198 7.42 -14.16 9.65
N ASN A 199 8.46 -13.39 9.29
CA ASN A 199 8.92 -12.24 10.07
C ASN A 199 7.99 -11.01 9.89
N ILE A 200 6.73 -11.15 10.30
CA ILE A 200 5.73 -10.09 10.25
C ILE A 200 5.44 -9.67 11.68
N ASN A 201 6.06 -8.57 12.13
CA ASN A 201 5.79 -8.07 13.48
C ASN A 201 4.40 -7.42 13.52
N PRO A 202 3.52 -7.77 14.49
CA PRO A 202 2.18 -7.16 14.59
C PRO A 202 2.23 -5.63 14.71
N GLU A 203 3.26 -5.13 15.37
CA GLU A 203 3.46 -3.73 15.65
C GLU A 203 4.95 -3.39 15.53
N VAL A 204 5.26 -2.30 14.82
CA VAL A 204 6.61 -1.74 14.71
C VAL A 204 6.54 -0.26 15.00
N GLU A 205 7.11 0.17 16.13
CA GLU A 205 7.30 1.57 16.46
C GLU A 205 8.63 2.11 15.92
N PHE A 206 8.60 3.32 15.40
CA PHE A 206 9.78 4.00 14.88
C PHE A 206 9.61 5.51 14.92
N THR A 207 10.74 6.20 15.02
CA THR A 207 10.84 7.65 14.87
C THR A 207 11.26 7.99 13.45
N LEU A 208 10.47 8.82 12.77
CA LEU A 208 10.80 9.43 11.48
C LEU A 208 11.24 10.87 11.71
N ASN A 209 12.54 11.11 11.62
CA ASN A 209 13.13 12.44 11.64
C ASN A 209 13.26 12.98 10.22
N ILE A 210 12.89 14.24 10.05
CA ILE A 210 12.99 14.98 8.80
C ILE A 210 13.96 16.12 9.01
N TYR A 211 15.07 16.11 8.28
CA TYR A 211 16.03 17.21 8.28
C TYR A 211 15.86 18.04 7.02
N LEU A 212 16.00 19.35 7.15
CA LEU A 212 15.94 20.33 6.09
C LEU A 212 17.33 20.95 5.87
N ASP A 213 17.80 20.98 4.62
CA ASP A 213 18.99 21.77 4.27
C ASP A 213 18.63 23.25 4.12
N LYS A 214 18.89 24.03 5.18
CA LYS A 214 18.67 25.49 5.25
C LYS A 214 19.36 26.28 4.14
N ASN A 215 20.41 25.74 3.51
CA ASN A 215 21.04 26.41 2.37
C ASN A 215 20.10 26.53 1.16
N ARG A 216 19.09 25.64 1.07
CA ARG A 216 18.07 25.66 0.01
C ARG A 216 16.95 26.65 0.31
N GLU A 217 16.69 26.93 1.59
CA GLU A 217 15.70 27.89 2.04
C GLU A 217 16.14 29.34 1.74
N ASN A 218 17.43 29.63 1.95
CA ASN A 218 18.03 30.95 1.73
C ASN A 218 18.11 31.41 0.27
N GLU A 219 17.66 30.61 -0.70
CA GLU A 219 17.45 31.07 -2.08
C GLU A 219 16.26 32.07 -2.18
N ASN A 220 15.65 32.50 -1.05
CA ASN A 220 14.66 33.58 -0.90
C ASN A 220 13.47 33.45 -1.86
N ASN A 221 12.99 32.23 -2.04
CA ASN A 221 11.89 31.97 -2.95
C ASN A 221 10.66 31.52 -2.15
N GLN A 222 9.65 32.38 -2.03
CA GLN A 222 8.32 32.03 -1.50
C GLN A 222 7.78 30.72 -2.12
N SER A 223 8.17 30.41 -3.36
CA SER A 223 7.86 29.14 -4.03
C SER A 223 8.42 27.92 -3.29
N PHE A 224 9.62 27.99 -2.71
CA PHE A 224 10.22 26.89 -1.94
C PHE A 224 9.43 26.61 -0.67
N GLU A 225 9.12 27.64 0.12
CA GLU A 225 8.35 27.50 1.35
C GLU A 225 6.97 26.90 1.06
N ASN A 226 6.28 27.40 0.04
CA ASN A 226 4.97 26.87 -0.38
C ASN A 226 5.06 25.38 -0.79
N LYS A 227 6.08 25.01 -1.59
CA LYS A 227 6.33 23.61 -1.97
C LYS A 227 6.64 22.74 -0.76
N LEU A 228 7.45 23.23 0.18
CA LEU A 228 7.82 22.49 1.38
C LEU A 228 6.60 22.28 2.30
N ARG A 229 5.80 23.33 2.55
CA ARG A 229 4.57 23.22 3.33
C ARG A 229 3.59 22.24 2.69
N PHE A 230 3.34 22.36 1.39
CA PHE A 230 2.52 21.39 0.67
C PHE A 230 3.08 19.96 0.77
N ALA A 231 4.41 19.80 0.70
CA ALA A 231 5.06 18.52 0.90
C ALA A 231 4.81 17.97 2.31
N LEU A 232 4.93 18.78 3.37
CA LEU A 232 4.64 18.36 4.75
C LEU A 232 3.17 17.95 4.94
N TYR A 233 2.21 18.71 4.39
CA TYR A 233 0.80 18.30 4.38
C TYR A 233 0.59 16.97 3.65
N SER A 234 1.28 16.76 2.52
CA SER A 234 1.20 15.47 1.82
C SER A 234 1.82 14.31 2.60
N LEU A 235 2.80 14.59 3.48
CA LEU A 235 3.34 13.59 4.40
C LEU A 235 2.29 13.22 5.45
N LEU A 236 1.62 14.22 6.03
CA LEU A 236 0.54 14.00 6.99
C LEU A 236 -0.58 13.15 6.37
N VAL A 237 -1.03 13.49 5.16
CA VAL A 237 -2.02 12.70 4.41
C VAL A 237 -1.51 11.27 4.16
N PHE A 238 -0.23 11.09 3.81
CA PHE A 238 0.38 9.77 3.69
C PHE A 238 0.31 8.98 5.00
N ILE A 239 0.65 9.58 6.14
CA ILE A 239 0.61 8.89 7.44
C ILE A 239 -0.84 8.51 7.80
N LEU A 240 -1.79 9.44 7.59
CA LEU A 240 -3.21 9.29 7.96
C LEU A 240 -4.01 8.38 7.03
N LEU A 241 -3.63 8.22 5.76
CA LEU A 241 -4.38 7.42 4.77
C LEU A 241 -3.57 6.27 4.17
N GLY A 242 -2.24 6.30 4.28
CA GLY A 242 -1.33 5.30 3.73
C GLY A 242 -0.79 4.30 4.75
N GLY A 243 0.25 3.58 4.31
CA GLY A 243 0.98 2.56 5.05
C GLY A 243 2.32 2.31 4.37
N ILE A 244 3.20 1.55 5.02
CA ILE A 244 4.51 1.11 4.48
C ILE A 244 4.53 -0.39 4.16
N GLY A 245 5.39 -0.81 3.25
CA GLY A 245 5.55 -2.21 2.86
C GLY A 245 4.58 -2.65 1.75
N ARG A 246 4.52 -3.96 1.55
CA ARG A 246 3.62 -4.58 0.56
C ARG A 246 2.17 -4.56 1.05
N LYS A 247 1.23 -4.57 0.09
CA LYS A 247 -0.23 -4.67 0.34
C LYS A 247 -0.81 -3.57 1.25
N THR A 248 -0.24 -2.36 1.25
CA THR A 248 -0.77 -1.20 2.01
C THR A 248 -2.17 -0.75 1.59
N SER A 249 -2.64 -1.16 0.41
CA SER A 249 -4.05 -0.98 0.00
C SER A 249 -5.01 -1.99 0.66
N ARG A 250 -4.53 -2.87 1.53
CA ARG A 250 -5.26 -3.98 2.16
C ARG A 250 -5.08 -4.00 3.68
N GLY A 251 -4.74 -2.87 4.30
CA GLY A 251 -4.60 -2.73 5.75
C GLY A 251 -3.20 -3.04 6.32
N PHE A 252 -2.35 -3.78 5.61
CA PHE A 252 -0.98 -4.09 6.07
C PHE A 252 -0.07 -2.86 6.08
N GLY A 253 0.81 -2.80 7.08
CA GLY A 253 1.73 -1.68 7.33
C GLY A 253 1.04 -0.35 7.55
N SER A 254 -0.22 -0.34 7.97
CA SER A 254 -0.97 0.89 8.21
C SER A 254 -0.27 1.72 9.28
N LEU A 255 0.03 2.98 8.95
CA LEU A 255 0.70 3.91 9.86
C LEU A 255 -0.26 4.53 10.89
N SER A 256 0.22 4.76 12.10
CA SER A 256 -0.47 5.51 13.14
C SER A 256 0.51 6.49 13.76
N MET A 257 0.03 7.66 14.17
CA MET A 257 0.84 8.64 14.88
C MET A 257 0.74 8.37 16.38
N ILE A 258 1.89 8.35 17.04
CA ILE A 258 1.99 8.30 18.50
C ILE A 258 2.27 9.71 19.01
N ASP A 259 3.25 10.39 18.42
CA ASP A 259 3.68 11.73 18.81
C ASP A 259 4.27 12.49 17.62
N VAL A 260 4.27 13.83 17.70
CA VAL A 260 4.90 14.70 16.71
C VAL A 260 5.54 15.89 17.41
N ASN A 261 6.73 16.26 16.97
CA ASN A 261 7.43 17.44 17.44
C ASN A 261 7.90 18.25 16.23
N CYS A 262 7.55 19.53 16.22
CA CYS A 262 8.01 20.51 15.24
C CYS A 262 9.14 21.36 15.83
N TYR A 263 10.20 21.55 15.05
CA TYR A 263 11.42 22.26 15.49
C TYR A 263 11.65 23.57 14.73
N ASP A 264 10.67 23.99 13.92
CA ASP A 264 10.76 25.15 13.03
C ASP A 264 9.39 25.80 12.84
N GLU A 265 9.29 27.12 12.71
CA GLU A 265 8.00 27.81 12.55
C GLU A 265 7.18 27.33 11.34
N LEU A 266 7.84 26.75 10.32
CA LEU A 266 7.21 26.24 9.10
C LEU A 266 6.28 25.03 9.32
N CYS A 267 6.35 24.35 10.46
CA CYS A 267 5.54 23.17 10.75
C CYS A 267 4.62 23.30 11.98
N THR A 268 4.57 24.46 12.64
CA THR A 268 3.84 24.63 13.91
C THR A 268 2.32 24.46 13.73
N ASP A 269 1.78 24.93 12.61
CA ASP A 269 0.37 24.73 12.25
C ASP A 269 0.04 23.24 12.05
N LEU A 270 0.93 22.51 11.39
CA LEU A 270 0.79 21.08 11.15
C LEU A 270 0.86 20.26 12.46
N GLU A 271 1.79 20.59 13.34
CA GLU A 271 1.89 19.98 14.67
C GLU A 271 0.62 20.22 15.50
N SER A 272 0.13 21.46 15.54
CA SER A 272 -1.13 21.80 16.23
C SER A 272 -2.29 20.95 15.69
N TYR A 273 -2.40 20.84 14.36
CA TYR A 273 -3.45 20.07 13.71
C TYR A 273 -3.36 18.56 14.03
N ILE A 274 -2.16 18.00 14.01
CA ILE A 274 -1.92 16.59 14.39
C ILE A 274 -2.31 16.35 15.85
N ASN A 275 -1.93 17.25 16.76
CA ASN A 275 -2.27 17.15 18.17
C ASN A 275 -3.79 17.21 18.43
N GLU A 276 -4.56 17.85 17.55
CA GLU A 276 -6.02 17.76 17.58
C GLU A 276 -6.54 16.40 17.10
N ILE A 277 -5.98 15.85 16.02
CA ILE A 277 -6.34 14.51 15.53
C ILE A 277 -6.03 13.45 16.59
N LEU A 278 -4.89 13.57 17.26
CA LEU A 278 -4.53 12.63 18.32
C LEU A 278 -5.60 12.60 19.41
N LYS A 279 -6.24 13.73 19.76
CA LYS A 279 -7.27 13.78 20.82
C LYS A 279 -8.65 13.23 20.44
N VAL A 280 -8.84 12.80 19.19
CA VAL A 280 -10.15 12.37 18.67
C VAL A 280 -10.67 11.14 19.40
N ASN A 281 -11.97 11.15 19.70
CA ASN A 281 -12.61 10.13 20.52
C ASN A 281 -13.65 9.28 19.80
N ASP A 282 -14.14 9.68 18.64
CA ASP A 282 -15.14 8.90 17.94
C ASP A 282 -14.98 8.96 16.42
N ARG A 283 -15.65 8.03 15.74
CA ARG A 283 -15.58 7.87 14.28
C ARG A 283 -16.04 9.13 13.52
N LYS A 284 -16.99 9.89 14.06
CA LYS A 284 -17.56 11.07 13.39
C LYS A 284 -16.57 12.21 13.49
N GLU A 285 -16.05 12.47 14.68
CA GLU A 285 -15.02 13.48 14.91
C GLU A 285 -13.77 13.20 14.06
N LEU A 286 -13.32 11.93 13.99
CA LEU A 286 -12.19 11.54 13.13
C LEU A 286 -12.46 11.86 11.66
N LYS A 287 -13.65 11.48 11.19
CA LYS A 287 -14.06 11.71 9.81
C LYS A 287 -14.11 13.20 9.50
N ASP A 288 -14.72 13.99 10.37
CA ASP A 288 -14.85 15.44 10.21
C ASP A 288 -13.47 16.11 10.18
N LYS A 289 -12.54 15.70 11.05
CA LYS A 289 -11.14 16.15 11.00
C LYS A 289 -10.46 15.76 9.69
N LEU A 290 -10.49 14.49 9.27
CA LEU A 290 -9.85 14.08 8.02
C LEU A 290 -10.40 14.80 6.78
N ILE A 291 -11.70 15.08 6.75
CA ILE A 291 -12.31 15.88 5.67
C ILE A 291 -11.84 17.33 5.74
N GLN A 292 -11.80 17.91 6.94
CA GLN A 292 -11.30 19.26 7.16
C GLN A 292 -9.84 19.40 6.72
N LEU A 293 -8.98 18.41 6.97
CA LEU A 293 -7.59 18.40 6.50
C LEU A 293 -7.51 18.58 4.99
N ILE A 294 -8.24 17.77 4.23
CA ILE A 294 -8.19 17.81 2.77
C ILE A 294 -8.75 19.15 2.26
N HIS A 295 -9.85 19.63 2.86
CA HIS A 295 -10.41 20.93 2.53
C HIS A 295 -9.44 22.08 2.82
N ASP A 296 -8.74 22.07 3.95
CA ASP A 296 -7.74 23.08 4.27
C ASP A 296 -6.56 23.04 3.30
N ILE A 297 -6.15 21.85 2.85
CA ILE A 297 -5.12 21.72 1.81
C ILE A 297 -5.59 22.30 0.47
N GLU A 298 -6.86 22.13 0.11
CA GLU A 298 -7.42 22.62 -1.15
C GLU A 298 -7.49 24.15 -1.23
N TYR A 299 -7.86 24.80 -0.12
CA TYR A 299 -8.20 26.23 -0.10
C TYR A 299 -7.24 27.12 0.68
N ASN A 300 -6.56 26.58 1.70
CA ASN A 300 -5.78 27.38 2.66
C ASN A 300 -4.28 27.13 2.57
N VAL A 301 -3.84 25.95 2.09
CA VAL A 301 -2.41 25.66 1.91
C VAL A 301 -1.90 26.32 0.63
N PRO A 302 -0.79 27.09 0.68
CA PRO A 302 -0.24 27.74 -0.51
C PRO A 302 0.05 26.73 -1.64
N PHE A 303 -0.65 26.87 -2.75
CA PHE A 303 -0.45 26.03 -3.93
C PHE A 303 0.68 26.59 -4.81
N PRO A 304 1.62 25.78 -5.30
CA PRO A 304 2.73 26.29 -6.12
C PRO A 304 2.23 26.94 -7.42
N SER A 305 2.61 28.21 -7.65
CA SER A 305 2.12 29.02 -8.77
C SER A 305 2.85 28.80 -10.11
N GLU A 306 3.77 27.84 -10.19
CA GLU A 306 4.62 27.57 -11.36
C GLU A 306 3.91 26.68 -12.41
N GLU A 307 2.67 27.03 -12.81
CA GLU A 307 1.88 26.23 -13.77
C GLU A 307 2.62 25.98 -15.10
N TYR A 308 3.50 26.88 -15.52
CA TYR A 308 4.27 26.75 -16.76
C TYR A 308 5.22 25.53 -16.79
N ARG A 309 5.54 24.94 -15.63
CA ARG A 309 6.36 23.72 -15.51
C ARG A 309 5.55 22.43 -15.63
N LEU A 310 4.22 22.54 -15.64
CA LEU A 310 3.31 21.41 -15.57
C LEU A 310 2.85 20.95 -16.94
N GLU A 311 2.78 19.64 -17.12
CA GLU A 311 2.28 19.01 -18.34
C GLU A 311 0.94 18.36 -18.03
N LYS A 312 -0.11 18.76 -18.77
CA LYS A 312 -1.43 18.16 -18.62
C LYS A 312 -1.38 16.69 -19.02
N VAL A 313 -2.17 15.86 -18.32
CA VAL A 313 -2.31 14.46 -18.69
C VAL A 313 -3.01 14.37 -20.05
N ILE A 314 -2.34 13.77 -21.02
CA ILE A 314 -2.99 13.30 -22.26
C ILE A 314 -3.48 11.89 -21.96
N PHE A 315 -4.80 11.77 -21.74
CA PHE A 315 -5.42 10.50 -21.42
C PHE A 315 -5.35 9.55 -22.61
N ASN A 316 -4.48 8.55 -22.51
CA ASN A 316 -4.26 7.53 -23.51
C ASN A 316 -3.82 6.23 -22.82
N ASN A 317 -3.47 5.22 -23.61
CA ASN A 317 -3.20 3.87 -23.12
C ASN A 317 -2.07 3.79 -22.07
N ASN A 318 -1.21 4.80 -21.93
CA ASN A 318 -0.05 4.75 -21.03
C ASN A 318 -0.14 5.69 -19.82
N ASN A 319 -1.04 6.67 -19.84
CA ASN A 319 -1.04 7.75 -18.86
C ASN A 319 -2.30 7.70 -18.00
N MET A 320 -2.12 7.45 -16.70
CA MET A 320 -3.16 7.62 -15.69
C MET A 320 -2.58 8.26 -14.45
N VAL A 321 -3.43 9.01 -13.75
CA VAL A 321 -3.11 9.56 -12.44
C VAL A 321 -4.22 9.24 -11.47
N TYR A 322 -3.89 9.30 -10.18
CA TYR A 322 -4.82 9.14 -9.08
C TYR A 322 -4.95 10.47 -8.33
N TYR A 323 -6.14 10.74 -7.81
CA TYR A 323 -6.48 11.92 -7.02
C TYR A 323 -7.70 11.61 -6.13
N TYR A 324 -8.03 12.48 -5.20
CA TYR A 324 -9.34 12.47 -4.53
C TYR A 324 -10.31 13.32 -5.34
N LEU A 325 -11.57 12.91 -5.48
CA LEU A 325 -12.55 13.82 -6.05
C LEU A 325 -12.83 14.95 -5.04
N ALA A 326 -12.71 16.18 -5.51
CA ALA A 326 -13.08 17.38 -4.79
C ALA A 326 -14.38 17.91 -5.41
N PRO A 327 -15.52 17.57 -4.78
CA PRO A 327 -16.06 18.45 -3.75
C PRO A 327 -15.98 17.82 -2.36
N ARG A 328 -16.03 18.64 -1.29
CA ARG A 328 -16.25 18.21 0.11
C ARG A 328 -17.28 17.08 0.23
N GLU A 329 -18.36 17.17 -0.54
CA GLU A 329 -19.43 16.17 -0.60
C GLU A 329 -18.94 14.76 -1.01
N PHE A 330 -17.86 14.64 -1.78
CA PHE A 330 -17.38 13.34 -2.23
C PHE A 330 -16.57 12.60 -1.16
N LEU A 331 -15.63 13.28 -0.50
CA LEU A 331 -14.91 12.67 0.62
C LEU A 331 -15.86 12.32 1.77
N GLU A 332 -16.87 13.15 2.03
CA GLU A 332 -17.97 12.83 2.94
C GLU A 332 -18.67 11.51 2.59
N ASN A 333 -18.71 11.14 1.31
CA ASN A 333 -19.40 9.94 0.84
C ASN A 333 -18.47 8.77 0.45
N THR A 334 -17.16 8.97 0.39
CA THR A 334 -16.18 7.94 0.00
C THR A 334 -15.12 7.62 1.03
N LEU A 335 -15.05 8.36 2.13
CA LEU A 335 -14.32 7.95 3.33
C LEU A 335 -15.29 7.36 4.34
N PHE A 336 -15.20 6.04 4.55
CA PHE A 336 -15.93 5.33 5.60
C PHE A 336 -14.97 5.02 6.74
N ILE A 337 -15.42 5.30 7.96
CA ILE A 337 -14.67 5.07 9.19
C ILE A 337 -15.54 4.24 10.10
N ASP A 338 -15.09 3.03 10.37
CA ASP A 338 -15.70 2.12 11.33
C ASP A 338 -14.74 1.94 12.51
N GLU A 339 -15.25 2.01 13.72
CA GLU A 339 -14.47 1.68 14.92
C GLU A 339 -14.36 0.16 15.03
N ILE A 340 -13.15 -0.35 15.25
CA ILE A 340 -12.88 -1.78 15.40
C ILE A 340 -12.20 -2.04 16.74
N ASN A 341 -12.49 -3.19 17.34
CA ASN A 341 -11.79 -3.62 18.54
C ASN A 341 -10.29 -3.86 18.19
N PRO A 342 -9.32 -3.27 18.92
CA PRO A 342 -7.89 -3.52 18.73
C PRO A 342 -7.53 -5.02 18.70
N ASP A 343 -8.19 -5.85 19.51
CA ASP A 343 -7.97 -7.30 19.57
C ASP A 343 -8.48 -8.05 18.32
N LYS A 344 -9.26 -7.38 17.45
CA LYS A 344 -9.83 -7.94 16.22
C LYS A 344 -9.12 -7.48 14.95
N VAL A 345 -7.96 -6.84 15.05
CA VAL A 345 -7.22 -6.37 13.86
C VAL A 345 -6.90 -7.50 12.88
N GLU A 346 -6.42 -8.65 13.35
CA GLU A 346 -6.14 -9.81 12.48
C GLU A 346 -7.40 -10.31 11.78
N TYR A 347 -8.51 -10.36 12.51
CA TYR A 347 -9.81 -10.72 11.96
C TYR A 347 -10.24 -9.78 10.83
N THR A 348 -10.08 -8.47 11.02
CA THR A 348 -10.32 -7.46 9.99
C THR A 348 -9.43 -7.70 8.76
N LEU A 349 -8.13 -7.93 8.97
CA LEU A 349 -7.19 -8.24 7.88
C LEU A 349 -7.59 -9.51 7.12
N ASN A 350 -8.08 -10.55 7.81
CA ASN A 350 -8.54 -11.82 7.23
C ASN A 350 -9.87 -11.67 6.46
N THR A 351 -10.66 -10.64 6.77
CA THR A 351 -11.93 -10.35 6.10
C THR A 351 -11.76 -9.51 4.82
N ILE A 352 -10.76 -8.63 4.75
CA ILE A 352 -10.46 -7.81 3.56
C ILE A 352 -10.38 -8.64 2.25
N PRO A 353 -9.76 -9.83 2.20
CA PRO A 353 -9.80 -10.70 1.02
C PRO A 353 -11.23 -11.01 0.51
N GLU A 354 -12.24 -11.08 1.38
CA GLU A 354 -13.65 -11.32 0.98
C GLU A 354 -14.24 -10.16 0.16
N VAL A 355 -13.66 -8.97 0.24
CA VAL A 355 -14.06 -7.79 -0.53
C VAL A 355 -13.36 -7.74 -1.89
N VAL A 356 -12.08 -8.14 -1.94
CA VAL A 356 -11.23 -7.89 -3.11
C VAL A 356 -11.00 -9.12 -3.99
N MET A 357 -11.52 -10.29 -3.61
CA MET A 357 -11.40 -11.53 -4.40
C MET A 357 -12.69 -11.87 -5.13
N LYS A 358 -12.55 -12.47 -6.32
CA LYS A 358 -13.69 -13.05 -7.04
C LYS A 358 -14.32 -14.15 -6.20
N GLY A 359 -15.63 -14.08 -5.98
CA GLY A 359 -16.37 -15.04 -5.14
C GLY A 359 -16.22 -14.81 -3.64
N GLY A 360 -15.60 -13.71 -3.21
CA GLY A 360 -15.63 -13.29 -1.81
C GLY A 360 -17.03 -12.83 -1.41
N LYS A 361 -17.48 -13.25 -0.21
CA LYS A 361 -18.86 -13.01 0.26
C LYS A 361 -19.24 -11.52 0.28
N CYS A 362 -18.31 -10.66 0.69
CA CYS A 362 -18.55 -9.21 0.68
C CYS A 362 -18.63 -8.63 -0.73
N SER A 363 -17.73 -9.03 -1.64
CA SER A 363 -17.75 -8.53 -3.02
C SER A 363 -19.06 -8.85 -3.75
N GLN A 364 -19.67 -9.99 -3.44
CA GLN A 364 -20.93 -10.44 -4.05
C GLN A 364 -22.15 -9.59 -3.63
N LEU A 365 -22.00 -8.72 -2.62
CA LEU A 365 -23.05 -7.76 -2.24
C LEU A 365 -23.16 -6.61 -3.24
N ILE A 366 -22.15 -6.39 -4.09
CA ILE A 366 -22.14 -5.36 -5.13
C ILE A 366 -22.79 -5.89 -6.41
N GLN A 367 -23.70 -5.10 -6.97
CA GLN A 367 -24.25 -5.38 -8.29
C GLN A 367 -23.16 -5.23 -9.37
N ASN A 368 -23.03 -6.21 -10.26
CA ASN A 368 -21.95 -6.26 -11.27
C ASN A 368 -20.54 -6.20 -10.64
N TYR A 369 -20.33 -6.85 -9.49
CA TYR A 369 -19.07 -6.80 -8.73
C TYR A 369 -17.81 -7.07 -9.56
N LEU A 370 -17.87 -7.87 -10.62
CA LEU A 370 -16.71 -8.09 -11.51
C LEU A 370 -16.23 -6.78 -12.17
N GLY A 371 -17.15 -5.91 -12.60
CA GLY A 371 -16.83 -4.59 -13.12
C GLY A 371 -16.15 -3.72 -12.07
N PHE A 372 -16.72 -3.67 -10.85
CA PHE A 372 -16.11 -2.98 -9.71
C PHE A 372 -14.70 -3.50 -9.40
N LEU A 373 -14.52 -4.82 -9.35
CA LEU A 373 -13.25 -5.47 -9.07
C LEU A 373 -12.18 -5.17 -10.13
N VAL A 374 -12.55 -5.09 -11.41
CA VAL A 374 -11.61 -4.69 -12.49
C VAL A 374 -11.27 -3.22 -12.37
N LEU A 375 -12.26 -2.35 -12.16
CA LEU A 375 -12.05 -0.90 -12.15
C LEU A 375 -11.29 -0.39 -10.92
N PHE A 376 -11.50 -0.98 -9.74
CA PHE A 376 -11.00 -0.38 -8.49
C PHE A 376 -10.04 -1.25 -7.66
N CYS A 377 -9.91 -2.55 -7.94
CA CYS A 377 -9.10 -3.43 -7.08
C CYS A 377 -7.69 -3.74 -7.61
N GLY A 378 -7.20 -2.97 -8.59
CA GLY A 378 -5.89 -3.18 -9.23
C GLY A 378 -5.88 -4.38 -10.16
N ASN A 379 -4.69 -4.77 -10.62
CA ASN A 379 -4.54 -5.78 -11.67
C ASN A 379 -4.95 -7.19 -11.28
N ARG A 380 -5.54 -7.89 -12.25
CA ARG A 380 -5.97 -9.28 -12.15
C ARG A 380 -5.51 -10.09 -13.35
N ALA A 381 -5.30 -11.38 -13.13
CA ALA A 381 -5.08 -12.31 -14.23
C ALA A 381 -6.36 -12.38 -15.09
N ASN A 382 -6.17 -12.44 -16.42
CA ASN A 382 -7.25 -12.55 -17.40
C ASN A 382 -8.25 -11.38 -17.39
N GLU A 383 -7.84 -10.17 -16.99
CA GLU A 383 -8.70 -8.97 -17.08
C GLU A 383 -9.25 -8.78 -18.48
N ILE A 384 -8.41 -8.95 -19.50
CA ILE A 384 -8.82 -8.78 -20.90
C ILE A 384 -9.95 -9.76 -21.29
N SER A 385 -9.94 -11.00 -20.80
CA SER A 385 -11.04 -11.93 -21.12
C SER A 385 -12.33 -11.58 -20.38
N ILE A 386 -12.24 -11.05 -19.15
CA ILE A 386 -13.38 -10.50 -18.41
C ILE A 386 -13.91 -9.24 -19.09
N ILE A 387 -13.01 -8.36 -19.55
CA ILE A 387 -13.32 -7.14 -20.27
C ILE A 387 -13.99 -7.45 -21.61
N ASN A 388 -13.51 -8.47 -22.32
CA ASN A 388 -14.11 -8.94 -23.57
C ASN A 388 -15.48 -9.62 -23.34
N ASN A 389 -15.76 -10.11 -22.13
CA ASN A 389 -17.10 -10.47 -21.69
C ASN A 389 -17.84 -9.20 -21.20
N THR A 390 -18.01 -8.26 -22.13
CA THR A 390 -18.29 -6.82 -21.95
C THR A 390 -19.45 -6.47 -21.03
N GLN A 391 -20.41 -7.37 -20.85
CA GLN A 391 -21.68 -7.04 -20.20
C GLN A 391 -21.53 -6.65 -18.72
N ALA A 392 -20.64 -7.27 -17.96
CA ALA A 392 -20.49 -6.95 -16.54
C ALA A 392 -19.88 -5.56 -16.30
N ILE A 393 -18.89 -5.17 -17.11
CA ILE A 393 -18.23 -3.87 -16.99
C ILE A 393 -19.12 -2.78 -17.57
N ASP A 394 -19.73 -3.03 -18.73
CA ASP A 394 -20.68 -2.11 -19.35
C ASP A 394 -21.87 -1.83 -18.43
N ASN A 395 -22.45 -2.85 -17.79
CA ASN A 395 -23.52 -2.66 -16.81
C ASN A 395 -23.07 -1.83 -15.59
N TYR A 396 -21.85 -2.05 -15.11
CA TYR A 396 -21.34 -1.27 -13.97
C TYR A 396 -21.09 0.19 -14.37
N LEU A 397 -20.45 0.45 -15.51
CA LEU A 397 -20.29 1.81 -16.02
C LEU A 397 -21.65 2.47 -16.27
N LYS A 398 -22.61 1.79 -16.90
CA LYS A 398 -23.97 2.33 -17.05
C LYS A 398 -24.60 2.71 -15.72
N SER A 399 -24.37 1.93 -14.66
CA SER A 399 -24.83 2.25 -13.31
C SER A 399 -24.16 3.49 -12.71
N LEU A 400 -22.95 3.83 -13.14
CA LEU A 400 -22.27 5.08 -12.80
C LEU A 400 -22.72 6.27 -13.69
N GLY A 401 -23.78 6.13 -14.50
CA GLY A 401 -24.30 7.20 -15.35
C GLY A 401 -23.77 7.22 -16.79
N TYR A 402 -22.96 6.24 -17.21
CA TYR A 402 -22.39 6.15 -18.56
C TYR A 402 -23.37 5.56 -19.58
N SER A 403 -24.52 6.21 -19.82
CA SER A 403 -25.56 5.69 -20.73
C SER A 403 -25.14 5.62 -22.21
N ASN A 404 -24.28 6.54 -22.66
CA ASN A 404 -23.84 6.68 -24.06
C ASN A 404 -22.36 6.31 -24.30
N CYS A 405 -21.69 5.65 -23.35
CA CYS A 405 -20.28 5.30 -23.51
C CYS A 405 -20.09 4.16 -24.54
N ASN A 406 -19.29 4.41 -25.58
CA ASN A 406 -18.78 3.34 -26.42
C ASN A 406 -17.67 2.60 -25.67
N PHE A 407 -18.05 1.56 -24.92
CA PHE A 407 -17.15 0.76 -24.10
C PHE A 407 -15.95 0.21 -24.90
N ASN A 408 -16.15 -0.17 -26.16
CA ASN A 408 -15.07 -0.66 -27.01
C ASN A 408 -14.01 0.42 -27.27
N LEU A 409 -14.42 1.68 -27.46
CA LEU A 409 -13.47 2.80 -27.57
C LEU A 409 -12.74 3.05 -26.26
N TRP A 410 -13.43 2.99 -25.11
CA TRP A 410 -12.81 3.16 -23.80
C TRP A 410 -11.76 2.07 -23.50
N ILE A 411 -12.09 0.80 -23.72
CA ILE A 411 -11.14 -0.30 -23.57
C ILE A 411 -9.95 -0.08 -24.49
N THR A 412 -10.19 0.27 -25.76
CA THR A 412 -9.09 0.49 -26.72
C THR A 412 -8.18 1.62 -26.25
N LYS A 413 -8.74 2.69 -25.67
CA LYS A 413 -8.02 3.84 -25.10
C LYS A 413 -7.24 3.50 -23.82
N TYR A 414 -7.63 2.48 -23.06
CA TYR A 414 -6.97 2.14 -21.79
C TYR A 414 -6.43 0.70 -21.75
N TYR A 415 -6.39 0.00 -22.87
CA TYR A 415 -6.10 -1.44 -22.94
C TYR A 415 -4.79 -1.83 -22.24
N LYS A 416 -3.75 -1.01 -22.38
CA LYS A 416 -2.44 -1.29 -21.76
C LYS A 416 -2.50 -1.16 -20.23
N ILE A 417 -3.33 -0.27 -19.68
CA ILE A 417 -3.58 -0.13 -18.24
C ILE A 417 -4.24 -1.38 -17.65
N PHE A 418 -5.07 -2.07 -18.43
CA PHE A 418 -5.73 -3.32 -18.05
C PHE A 418 -4.99 -4.56 -18.57
N SER A 419 -3.79 -4.38 -19.11
CA SER A 419 -2.93 -5.50 -19.47
C SER A 419 -2.29 -6.07 -18.21
N TYR A 420 -2.17 -7.40 -18.14
CA TYR A 420 -1.54 -8.10 -17.01
C TYR A 420 -0.06 -7.70 -16.81
N GLN A 421 0.58 -7.10 -17.82
CA GLN A 421 1.97 -6.64 -17.77
C GLN A 421 2.12 -5.28 -17.10
N SER A 422 1.04 -4.48 -17.05
CA SER A 422 1.05 -3.24 -16.28
C SER A 422 1.12 -3.55 -14.78
N ARG A 423 1.53 -2.57 -13.96
CA ARG A 423 1.37 -2.63 -12.50
C ARG A 423 0.38 -1.53 -12.10
N ARG A 424 -0.91 -1.85 -12.01
CA ARG A 424 -1.96 -0.92 -11.58
C ARG A 424 -2.22 -1.07 -10.09
N PRO A 425 -1.98 -0.01 -9.29
CA PRO A 425 -2.44 0.04 -7.91
C PRO A 425 -3.95 -0.16 -7.78
N SER A 426 -4.35 -0.77 -6.67
CA SER A 426 -5.74 -0.74 -6.25
C SER A 426 -6.11 0.64 -5.77
N THR A 427 -7.25 1.14 -6.24
CA THR A 427 -7.81 2.39 -5.78
C THR A 427 -8.72 2.22 -4.58
N LEU A 428 -9.39 1.05 -4.46
CA LEU A 428 -10.03 0.64 -3.21
C LEU A 428 -8.94 0.33 -2.19
N ARG A 429 -8.99 1.01 -1.05
CA ARG A 429 -7.97 0.93 -0.01
C ARG A 429 -8.62 0.79 1.35
N PHE A 430 -7.96 0.00 2.17
CA PHE A 430 -8.28 -0.22 3.58
C PHE A 430 -7.07 0.20 4.40
N LYS A 431 -7.30 0.93 5.47
CA LYS A 431 -6.28 1.33 6.43
C LYS A 431 -6.81 1.12 7.84
N ILE A 432 -5.95 0.63 8.72
CA ILE A 432 -6.22 0.55 10.15
C ILE A 432 -5.45 1.69 10.83
N LEU A 433 -6.17 2.59 11.50
CA LEU A 433 -5.59 3.74 12.17
C LEU A 433 -5.84 3.62 13.67
N THR A 434 -4.78 3.60 14.46
CA THR A 434 -4.88 3.66 15.92
C THR A 434 -4.59 5.08 16.40
N ILE A 435 -5.44 5.61 17.27
CA ILE A 435 -5.35 6.95 17.85
C ILE A 435 -5.38 6.82 19.38
N ASN A 436 -4.61 7.66 20.08
CA ASN A 436 -4.46 7.62 21.55
C ASN A 436 -4.04 6.26 22.11
N GLN A 437 -3.37 5.42 21.32
CA GLN A 437 -2.97 4.05 21.69
C GLN A 437 -4.11 3.10 22.08
N GLU A 438 -5.37 3.54 22.05
CA GLU A 438 -6.52 2.76 22.50
C GLU A 438 -7.57 2.55 21.40
N LYS A 439 -7.89 3.59 20.63
CA LYS A 439 -8.98 3.54 19.65
C LYS A 439 -8.45 3.14 18.29
N THR A 440 -9.04 2.11 17.72
CA THR A 440 -8.66 1.60 16.40
C THR A 440 -9.81 1.77 15.42
N PHE A 441 -9.51 2.33 14.26
CA PHE A 441 -10.49 2.62 13.21
C PHE A 441 -10.08 1.94 11.91
N LEU A 442 -11.06 1.35 11.22
CA LEU A 442 -10.95 0.92 9.83
C LEU A 442 -11.40 2.04 8.92
N LEU A 443 -10.46 2.59 8.16
CA LEU A 443 -10.72 3.53 7.08
C LEU A 443 -10.86 2.74 5.77
N THR A 444 -12.02 2.87 5.13
CA THR A 444 -12.29 2.32 3.80
C THR A 444 -12.50 3.49 2.83
N TYR A 445 -11.64 3.60 1.83
CA TYR A 445 -11.69 4.73 0.90
C TYR A 445 -11.29 4.35 -0.54
N LEU A 446 -11.64 5.24 -1.46
CA LEU A 446 -11.31 5.13 -2.88
C LEU A 446 -10.43 6.30 -3.33
N LEU A 447 -9.36 5.99 -4.04
CA LEU A 447 -8.71 6.96 -4.92
C LEU A 447 -9.43 6.98 -6.26
N ILE A 448 -9.53 8.13 -6.89
CA ILE A 448 -10.16 8.26 -8.21
C ILE A 448 -9.08 8.14 -9.27
N PRO A 449 -9.13 7.08 -10.08
CA PRO A 449 -8.26 6.99 -11.23
C PRO A 449 -8.83 7.86 -12.36
N SER A 450 -7.96 8.58 -13.06
CA SER A 450 -8.38 9.46 -14.15
C SER A 450 -9.11 8.74 -15.30
N TYR A 451 -8.91 7.42 -15.47
CA TYR A 451 -9.63 6.64 -16.49
C TYR A 451 -11.13 6.45 -16.19
N ILE A 452 -11.57 6.76 -14.96
CA ILE A 452 -12.99 6.79 -14.61
C ILE A 452 -13.62 8.07 -15.11
N GLU A 453 -13.08 9.26 -14.86
CA GLU A 453 -13.72 10.51 -15.31
C GLU A 453 -13.48 10.82 -16.79
N TYR A 454 -12.31 10.46 -17.32
CA TYR A 454 -11.93 10.75 -18.70
C TYR A 454 -12.16 9.54 -19.60
N ILE A 455 -13.39 9.02 -19.55
CA ILE A 455 -13.82 7.94 -20.46
C ILE A 455 -13.81 8.43 -21.92
N THR A 456 -14.15 9.70 -22.12
CA THR A 456 -14.01 10.41 -23.40
C THR A 456 -12.83 11.40 -23.32
N ASP A 457 -12.63 12.23 -24.35
CA ASP A 457 -11.65 13.34 -24.26
C ASP A 457 -12.16 14.51 -23.42
N SER A 458 -13.43 14.45 -22.98
CA SER A 458 -14.04 15.33 -21.99
C SER A 458 -14.37 14.56 -20.71
N PRO A 459 -14.30 15.21 -19.53
CA PRO A 459 -14.73 14.60 -18.28
C PRO A 459 -16.23 14.27 -18.36
N VAL A 460 -16.60 13.11 -17.87
CA VAL A 460 -17.99 12.66 -17.78
C VAL A 460 -18.49 12.83 -16.35
N ASN A 461 -19.75 13.23 -16.21
CA ASN A 461 -20.38 13.31 -14.90
C ASN A 461 -20.65 11.91 -14.36
N VAL A 462 -19.88 11.48 -13.37
CA VAL A 462 -20.01 10.17 -12.73
C VAL A 462 -21.10 10.22 -11.66
N ASP A 463 -22.05 9.29 -11.67
CA ASP A 463 -22.97 9.12 -10.53
C ASP A 463 -22.27 8.45 -9.37
N TYR A 464 -21.68 9.28 -8.53
CA TYR A 464 -20.96 8.83 -7.35
C TYR A 464 -21.86 8.21 -6.28
N LYS A 465 -23.19 8.37 -6.32
CA LYS A 465 -24.08 7.75 -5.32
C LYS A 465 -24.01 6.24 -5.35
N VAL A 466 -23.90 5.64 -6.53
CA VAL A 466 -23.74 4.17 -6.69
C VAL A 466 -22.40 3.72 -6.11
N LEU A 467 -21.31 4.42 -6.45
CA LEU A 467 -19.98 4.10 -5.93
C LEU A 467 -19.92 4.22 -4.39
N CYS A 468 -20.53 5.26 -3.83
CA CYS A 468 -20.56 5.49 -2.38
C CYS A 468 -21.40 4.42 -1.66
N LYS A 469 -22.51 3.98 -2.26
CA LYS A 469 -23.34 2.88 -1.74
C LYS A 469 -22.56 1.56 -1.75
N ASP A 470 -21.87 1.25 -2.84
CA ASP A 470 -21.05 0.04 -2.95
C ASP A 470 -19.92 0.06 -1.91
N LEU A 471 -19.21 1.19 -1.78
CA LEU A 471 -18.13 1.33 -0.83
C LEU A 471 -18.61 1.22 0.62
N ARG A 472 -19.75 1.82 0.97
CA ARG A 472 -20.38 1.64 2.29
C ARG A 472 -20.70 0.18 2.58
N THR A 473 -21.28 -0.51 1.60
CA THR A 473 -21.64 -1.93 1.71
C THR A 473 -20.39 -2.78 2.01
N LEU A 474 -19.27 -2.46 1.36
CA LEU A 474 -18.00 -3.14 1.61
C LEU A 474 -17.41 -2.81 2.97
N ALA A 475 -17.39 -1.54 3.37
CA ALA A 475 -16.89 -1.09 4.67
C ALA A 475 -17.65 -1.79 5.81
N GLU A 476 -18.99 -1.77 5.73
CA GLU A 476 -19.85 -2.46 6.69
C GLU A 476 -19.60 -3.98 6.70
N CYS A 477 -19.35 -4.61 5.56
CA CYS A 477 -19.09 -6.05 5.52
C CYS A 477 -17.78 -6.44 6.21
N VAL A 478 -16.76 -5.59 6.12
CA VAL A 478 -15.47 -5.81 6.79
C VAL A 478 -15.54 -5.46 8.28
N GLY A 479 -16.28 -4.40 8.65
CA GLY A 479 -16.39 -3.93 10.03
C GLY A 479 -17.38 -4.70 10.92
N LYS A 480 -18.39 -5.38 10.36
CA LYS A 480 -19.52 -5.97 11.12
C LYS A 480 -19.26 -7.34 11.79
N LYS A 481 -18.03 -7.78 12.00
CA LYS A 481 -17.78 -9.12 12.56
C LYS A 481 -16.73 -9.16 13.66
#